data_AF-A0A2P8VXW5-F1
#
_entry.id   AF-A0A2P8VXW5-F1
#
_cell.length_a   1.000
_cell.length_b   1.000
_cell.length_c   1.000
_cell.angle_alpha   90.00
_cell.angle_beta   90.00
_cell.angle_gamma   90.00
#
_symmetry.space_group_name_H-M   'P 1'
#
loop_
_entity.id
_entity.type
_entity.pdbx_description
1 polymer ?
#
loop_
_entity_poly.entity_id
_entity_poly.type
_entity_poly.pdbx_seq_one_letter_code
_entity_poly.pdbx_strand_id
1 'polypeptide(L)'
;MHDFGQSLAVVVGINQYQHGIAPLATAMTDAKAIAHILKEYHDYQVFSLIDEEATLSKLKELFQASLPSLVQPGDRLFVYFAGHGIALNGDEGPKGYLIPKDAVVGDTNTYLSMDELYQALMDLPCHHMLTVLDCCFAGG
;
A
#
# COMPACT_ATOMS: atom_id res chain seq x y z
N MET A 1 -17.30 21.95 -6.10
CA MET A 1 -16.13 22.83 -5.91
C MET A 1 -15.03 21.89 -5.47
N HIS A 2 -14.15 21.46 -6.38
CA HIS A 2 -13.05 20.56 -6.03
C HIS A 2 -11.82 21.43 -5.76
N ASP A 3 -11.36 21.46 -4.51
CA ASP A 3 -10.23 22.26 -4.02
C ASP A 3 -8.86 21.60 -4.29
N PHE A 4 -8.83 20.53 -5.08
CA PHE A 4 -7.64 19.73 -5.37
C PHE A 4 -7.38 19.66 -6.87
N GLY A 5 -6.10 19.51 -7.25
CA GLY A 5 -5.66 19.29 -8.62
C GLY A 5 -6.19 17.95 -9.17
N GLN A 6 -5.51 16.85 -8.82
CA GLN A 6 -5.90 15.49 -9.15
C GLN A 6 -6.22 14.67 -7.90
N SER A 7 -7.08 13.65 -8.06
CA SER A 7 -7.39 12.66 -7.03
C SER A 7 -6.74 11.33 -7.41
N LEU A 8 -5.68 10.94 -6.71
CA LEU A 8 -4.93 9.71 -6.97
C LEU A 8 -5.22 8.70 -5.87
N ALA A 9 -5.39 7.43 -6.24
CA ALA A 9 -5.56 6.35 -5.27
C ALA A 9 -4.63 5.18 -5.58
N VAL A 10 -3.95 4.67 -4.56
CA VAL A 10 -3.28 3.37 -4.59
C VAL A 10 -4.08 2.39 -3.75
N VAL A 11 -4.44 1.26 -4.34
CA VAL A 11 -5.21 0.21 -3.66
C VAL A 11 -4.51 -1.13 -3.82
N VAL A 12 -4.13 -1.73 -2.70
CA VAL A 12 -3.43 -3.01 -2.65
C VAL A 12 -4.28 -4.00 -1.85
N GLY A 13 -4.48 -5.20 -2.39
CA GLY A 13 -5.25 -6.25 -1.74
C GLY A 13 -4.67 -7.63 -2.01
N ILE A 14 -4.29 -8.35 -0.97
CA ILE A 14 -3.60 -9.65 -1.10
C ILE A 14 -4.31 -10.70 -0.26
N ASN A 15 -4.93 -11.68 -0.93
CA ASN A 15 -5.52 -12.85 -0.32
C ASN A 15 -4.59 -14.05 -0.41
N GLN A 16 -4.10 -14.32 -1.60
CA GLN A 16 -3.33 -15.52 -1.87
C GLN A 16 -1.88 -15.24 -1.56
N TYR A 17 -1.30 -15.95 -0.61
CA TYR A 17 0.12 -15.88 -0.29
C TYR A 17 0.83 -17.19 -0.61
N GLN A 18 2.16 -17.14 -0.72
CA GLN A 18 3.00 -18.31 -0.98
C GLN A 18 3.99 -18.53 0.16
N HIS A 19 4.90 -19.51 0.00
CA HIS A 19 6.08 -19.69 0.86
C HIS A 19 5.81 -19.80 2.37
N GLY A 20 4.70 -20.43 2.75
CA GLY A 20 4.37 -20.70 4.15
C GLY A 20 3.58 -19.60 4.85
N ILE A 21 3.17 -18.55 4.13
CA ILE A 21 2.30 -17.49 4.62
C ILE A 21 0.85 -17.88 4.40
N ALA A 22 0.01 -17.80 5.44
CA ALA A 22 -1.38 -18.21 5.37
C ALA A 22 -2.20 -17.28 4.44
N PRO A 23 -3.14 -17.80 3.63
CA PRO A 23 -3.99 -16.96 2.81
C PRO A 23 -5.03 -16.19 3.65
N LEU A 24 -5.52 -15.08 3.10
CA LEU A 24 -6.65 -14.30 3.62
C LEU A 24 -7.89 -14.48 2.73
N ALA A 25 -9.06 -14.15 3.27
CA ALA A 25 -10.34 -14.32 2.58
C ALA A 25 -10.88 -13.04 1.93
N THR A 26 -10.67 -11.87 2.55
CA THR A 26 -11.40 -10.64 2.19
C THR A 26 -10.55 -9.52 1.59
N ALA A 27 -9.24 -9.47 1.87
CA ALA A 27 -8.37 -8.37 1.47
C ALA A 27 -8.45 -7.98 -0.02
N MET A 28 -8.45 -8.96 -0.94
CA MET A 28 -8.66 -8.68 -2.37
C MET A 28 -10.04 -8.06 -2.64
N THR A 29 -11.09 -8.61 -2.01
CA THR A 29 -12.48 -8.19 -2.23
C THR A 29 -12.68 -6.77 -1.70
N ASP A 30 -12.14 -6.47 -0.53
CA ASP A 30 -12.22 -5.15 0.12
C ASP A 30 -11.48 -4.10 -0.72
N ALA A 31 -10.26 -4.41 -1.18
CA ALA A 31 -9.51 -3.58 -2.10
C ALA A 31 -10.29 -3.29 -3.39
N LYS A 32 -10.86 -4.32 -4.05
CA LYS A 32 -11.66 -4.13 -5.27
C LYS A 32 -12.89 -3.25 -5.04
N ALA A 33 -13.57 -3.40 -3.90
CA ALA A 33 -14.73 -2.59 -3.55
C ALA A 33 -14.34 -1.12 -3.36
N ILE A 34 -13.25 -0.85 -2.63
CA ILE A 34 -12.74 0.51 -2.42
C ILE A 34 -12.28 1.14 -3.73
N ALA A 35 -11.53 0.41 -4.56
CA ALA A 35 -11.11 0.88 -5.88
C ALA A 35 -12.32 1.28 -6.75
N HIS A 36 -13.38 0.47 -6.76
CA HIS A 36 -14.61 0.77 -7.48
C HIS A 36 -15.29 2.04 -6.94
N ILE A 37 -15.42 2.17 -5.62
CA ILE A 37 -16.05 3.35 -4.99
C ILE A 37 -15.29 4.62 -5.33
N LEU A 38 -13.97 4.61 -5.15
CA LEU A 38 -13.11 5.77 -5.42
C LEU A 38 -13.18 6.20 -6.88
N LYS A 39 -13.15 5.25 -7.81
CA LYS A 39 -13.21 5.53 -9.24
C LYS A 39 -14.57 6.06 -9.68
N GLU A 40 -15.65 5.33 -9.37
CA GLU A 40 -16.97 5.62 -9.94
C GLU A 40 -17.69 6.78 -9.25
N TYR A 41 -17.45 6.99 -7.95
CA TYR A 41 -18.22 7.96 -7.16
C TYR A 41 -17.40 9.16 -6.70
N HIS A 42 -16.07 9.09 -6.76
CA HIS A 42 -15.19 10.15 -6.25
C HIS A 42 -14.14 10.65 -7.26
N ASP A 43 -14.20 10.18 -8.51
CA ASP A 43 -13.34 10.63 -9.62
C ASP A 43 -11.84 10.48 -9.34
N TYR A 44 -11.47 9.39 -8.67
CA TYR A 44 -10.07 9.04 -8.45
C TYR A 44 -9.48 8.29 -9.66
N GLN A 45 -8.26 8.66 -10.04
CA GLN A 45 -7.40 7.79 -10.82
C GLN A 45 -6.81 6.72 -9.90
N VAL A 46 -7.25 5.48 -10.09
CA VAL A 46 -6.90 4.34 -9.21
C VAL A 46 -5.80 3.47 -9.83
N PHE A 47 -4.73 3.26 -9.08
CA PHE A 47 -3.69 2.26 -9.31
C PHE A 47 -3.94 1.08 -8.37
N SER A 48 -4.15 -0.11 -8.92
CA SER A 48 -4.48 -1.30 -8.13
C SER A 48 -3.43 -2.39 -8.30
N LEU A 49 -2.98 -2.97 -7.20
CA LEU A 49 -2.15 -4.18 -7.19
C LEU A 49 -2.88 -5.26 -6.38
N ILE A 50 -3.38 -6.27 -7.08
CA ILE A 50 -4.22 -7.31 -6.49
C ILE A 50 -3.55 -8.67 -6.61
N ASP A 51 -3.49 -9.42 -5.51
CA ASP A 51 -2.93 -10.77 -5.42
C ASP A 51 -1.57 -10.90 -6.14
N GLU A 52 -1.52 -11.62 -7.26
CA GLU A 52 -0.30 -11.93 -8.04
C GLU A 52 0.46 -10.67 -8.49
N GLU A 53 -0.21 -9.52 -8.55
CA GLU A 53 0.41 -8.25 -8.92
C GLU A 53 1.08 -7.54 -7.74
N ALA A 54 0.75 -7.86 -6.50
CA ALA A 54 1.26 -7.16 -5.32
C ALA A 54 2.61 -7.72 -4.84
N THR A 55 3.56 -7.87 -5.76
CA THR A 55 4.94 -8.31 -5.45
C THR A 55 5.74 -7.17 -4.82
N LEU A 56 6.81 -7.50 -4.09
CA LEU A 56 7.68 -6.49 -3.47
C LEU A 56 8.21 -5.51 -4.52
N SER A 57 8.66 -6.03 -5.67
CA SER A 57 9.20 -5.22 -6.76
C SER A 57 8.18 -4.22 -7.30
N LYS A 58 6.94 -4.67 -7.56
CA LYS A 58 5.87 -3.79 -8.06
C LYS A 58 5.41 -2.77 -7.02
N LEU A 59 5.37 -3.15 -5.74
CA LEU A 59 5.07 -2.21 -4.66
C LEU A 59 6.14 -1.11 -4.58
N LYS A 60 7.43 -1.48 -4.61
CA LYS A 60 8.52 -0.51 -4.61
C LYS A 60 8.50 0.38 -5.85
N GLU A 61 8.31 -0.19 -7.04
CA GLU A 61 8.16 0.57 -8.28
C GLU A 61 7.01 1.58 -8.20
N LEU A 62 5.87 1.17 -7.64
CA LEU A 62 4.72 2.05 -7.48
C LEU A 62 5.01 3.21 -6.53
N PHE A 63 5.48 2.92 -5.30
CA PHE A 63 5.67 3.94 -4.27
C PHE A 63 6.91 4.82 -4.50
N GLN A 64 7.99 4.27 -5.05
CA GLN A 64 9.30 4.95 -5.11
C GLN A 64 9.64 5.53 -6.49
N ALA A 65 8.98 5.06 -7.56
CA ALA A 65 9.24 5.55 -8.91
C ALA A 65 7.99 6.14 -9.56
N SER A 66 6.87 5.41 -9.54
CA SER A 66 5.65 5.84 -10.22
C SER A 66 5.00 7.05 -9.54
N LEU A 67 4.69 6.96 -8.24
CA LEU A 67 4.03 8.05 -7.52
C LEU A 67 4.82 9.37 -7.53
N PRO A 68 6.16 9.40 -7.29
CA PRO A 68 6.93 10.63 -7.37
C PRO A 68 6.88 11.32 -8.74
N SER A 69 6.68 10.56 -9.82
CA SER A 69 6.56 11.12 -11.17
C SER A 69 5.15 11.66 -11.50
N LEU A 70 4.14 11.26 -10.73
CA LEU A 70 2.73 11.55 -11.01
C LEU A 70 2.17 12.65 -10.08
N VAL A 71 2.49 12.58 -8.79
CA VAL A 71 1.90 13.43 -7.75
C VAL A 71 2.41 14.87 -7.84
N GLN A 72 1.50 15.84 -7.86
CA GLN A 72 1.79 17.27 -7.88
C GLN A 72 1.38 17.97 -6.57
N PRO A 73 1.91 19.18 -6.27
CA PRO A 73 1.63 19.89 -5.01
C PRO A 73 0.16 20.16 -4.67
N GLY A 74 -0.74 20.18 -5.65
CA GLY A 74 -2.18 20.39 -5.44
C GLY A 74 -3.00 19.11 -5.34
N ASP A 75 -2.37 17.94 -5.48
CA ASP A 75 -3.08 16.67 -5.58
C ASP A 75 -3.43 16.11 -4.19
N ARG A 76 -4.45 15.24 -4.17
CA ARG A 76 -4.74 14.39 -3.00
C ARG A 76 -4.42 12.93 -3.33
N LEU A 77 -3.84 12.23 -2.37
CA LEU A 77 -3.53 10.82 -2.46
C LEU A 77 -4.31 10.02 -1.41
N PHE A 78 -4.95 8.95 -1.84
CA PHE A 78 -5.52 7.94 -0.98
C PHE A 78 -4.75 6.63 -1.13
N VAL A 79 -4.25 6.06 -0.05
CA VAL A 79 -3.55 4.76 -0.05
C VAL A 79 -4.35 3.78 0.79
N TYR A 80 -4.75 2.66 0.21
CA TYR A 80 -5.36 1.54 0.92
C TYR A 80 -4.54 0.29 0.71
N PHE A 81 -4.18 -0.37 1.81
CA PHE A 81 -3.54 -1.67 1.80
C PHE A 81 -4.35 -2.64 2.65
N ALA A 82 -4.72 -3.79 2.09
CA ALA A 82 -5.28 -4.92 2.83
C ALA A 82 -4.42 -6.17 2.62
N GLY A 83 -3.99 -6.79 3.72
CA GLY A 83 -3.09 -7.93 3.67
C GLY A 83 -2.46 -8.25 5.03
N HIS A 84 -1.45 -9.10 5.03
CA HIS A 84 -0.65 -9.36 6.23
C HIS A 84 0.28 -8.19 6.52
N GLY A 85 0.36 -7.87 7.82
CA GLY A 85 1.37 -7.00 8.39
C GLY A 85 1.95 -7.67 9.63
N ILE A 86 3.25 -7.46 9.87
CA ILE A 86 3.96 -8.03 11.02
C ILE A 86 4.82 -6.98 11.70
N ALA A 87 5.07 -7.17 13.00
CA ALA A 87 6.09 -6.43 13.73
C ALA A 87 7.23 -7.38 14.10
N LEU A 88 8.47 -7.00 13.78
CA LEU A 88 9.67 -7.72 14.17
C LEU A 88 10.52 -6.84 15.08
N ASN A 89 11.15 -7.42 16.11
CA ASN A 89 12.07 -6.67 16.96
C ASN A 89 13.34 -6.32 16.18
N GLY A 90 13.65 -5.03 16.04
CA GLY A 90 14.92 -4.52 15.53
C GLY A 90 15.76 -3.88 16.64
N ASP A 91 16.98 -3.47 16.28
CA ASP A 91 17.95 -2.87 17.22
C ASP A 91 17.42 -1.58 17.88
N GLU A 92 16.56 -0.84 17.19
CA GLU A 92 15.96 0.43 17.66
C GLU A 92 14.52 0.27 18.17
N GLY A 93 14.03 -0.97 18.31
CA GLY A 93 12.65 -1.27 18.69
C GLY A 93 11.88 -2.06 17.62
N PRO A 94 10.57 -2.29 17.82
CA PRO A 94 9.75 -3.04 16.88
C PRO A 94 9.64 -2.29 15.54
N LYS A 95 9.89 -3.00 14.44
CA LYS A 95 9.75 -2.51 13.06
C LYS A 95 8.56 -3.18 12.38
N GLY A 96 7.69 -2.36 11.80
CA GLY A 96 6.52 -2.80 11.05
C GLY A 96 6.86 -3.15 9.61
N TYR A 97 6.26 -4.23 9.11
CA TYR A 97 6.39 -4.67 7.73
C TYR A 97 5.03 -5.01 7.14
N LEU A 98 4.80 -4.56 5.91
CA LEU A 98 3.76 -5.09 5.05
C LEU A 98 4.32 -6.31 4.32
N ILE A 99 3.48 -7.32 4.11
CA ILE A 99 3.87 -8.59 3.50
C ILE A 99 3.40 -8.62 2.05
N PRO A 100 4.32 -8.55 1.07
CA PRO A 100 4.02 -8.73 -0.35
C PRO A 100 3.59 -10.16 -0.69
N LYS A 101 3.03 -10.31 -1.88
CA LYS A 101 2.59 -11.59 -2.43
C LYS A 101 3.69 -12.65 -2.51
N ASP A 102 4.89 -12.23 -2.90
CA ASP A 102 6.09 -13.05 -3.12
C ASP A 102 7.00 -13.12 -1.88
N ALA A 103 6.49 -12.71 -0.72
CA ALA A 103 7.22 -12.80 0.53
C ALA A 103 7.53 -14.25 0.93
N VAL A 104 8.70 -14.45 1.53
CA VAL A 104 9.17 -15.74 2.06
C VAL A 104 9.25 -15.66 3.58
N VAL A 105 8.60 -16.60 4.28
CA VAL A 105 8.62 -16.63 5.75
C VAL A 105 10.05 -16.64 6.28
N GLY A 106 10.38 -15.65 7.10
CA GLY A 106 11.66 -15.51 7.76
C GLY A 106 12.73 -14.77 6.95
N ASP A 107 12.46 -14.43 5.68
CA ASP A 107 13.36 -13.60 4.88
C ASP A 107 12.84 -12.17 4.79
N THR A 108 13.31 -11.31 5.69
CA THR A 108 12.90 -9.91 5.78
C THR A 108 13.24 -9.08 4.55
N ASN A 109 14.16 -9.53 3.68
CA ASN A 109 14.47 -8.84 2.42
C ASN A 109 13.32 -8.91 1.42
N THR A 110 12.38 -9.85 1.62
CA THR A 110 11.18 -10.02 0.79
C THR A 110 9.98 -9.25 1.34
N TYR A 111 10.14 -8.52 2.45
CA TYR A 111 9.08 -7.72 3.06
C TYR A 111 9.22 -6.25 2.69
N LEU A 112 8.10 -5.51 2.75
CA LEU A 112 8.12 -4.05 2.59
C LEU A 112 8.14 -3.40 3.97
N SER A 113 9.21 -2.66 4.28
CA SER A 113 9.30 -1.91 5.53
C SER A 113 8.26 -0.79 5.56
N MET A 114 7.55 -0.63 6.69
CA MET A 114 6.65 0.51 6.88
C MET A 114 7.41 1.84 6.95
N ASP A 115 8.67 1.84 7.44
CA ASP A 115 9.52 3.03 7.41
C ASP A 115 9.85 3.43 5.97
N GLU A 116 10.17 2.45 5.12
CA GLU A 116 10.45 2.67 3.70
C GLU A 116 9.22 3.21 2.97
N LEU A 117 8.04 2.67 3.26
CA LEU A 117 6.77 3.18 2.74
C LEU A 117 6.48 4.59 3.25
N TYR A 118 6.66 4.85 4.55
CA TYR A 118 6.41 6.15 5.16
C TYR A 118 7.29 7.24 4.55
N GLN A 119 8.60 6.99 4.40
CA GLN A 119 9.51 7.94 3.76
C GLN A 119 9.10 8.20 2.30
N ALA A 120 8.84 7.15 1.52
CA ALA A 120 8.41 7.29 0.13
C ALA A 120 7.12 8.12 -0.01
N LEU A 121 6.20 8.02 0.96
CA LEU A 121 4.98 8.81 0.98
C LEU A 121 5.21 10.26 1.46
N MET A 122 6.05 10.48 2.48
CA MET A 122 6.36 11.83 2.98
C MET A 122 7.16 12.68 2.00
N ASP A 123 7.91 12.05 1.10
CA ASP A 123 8.65 12.75 0.04
C ASP A 123 7.75 13.25 -1.10
N LEU A 124 6.47 12.82 -1.14
CA LEU A 124 5.53 13.27 -2.17
C LEU A 124 5.05 14.69 -1.89
N PRO A 125 4.93 15.56 -2.91
CA PRO A 125 4.54 16.95 -2.70
C PRO A 125 3.04 17.14 -2.41
N CYS A 126 2.23 16.08 -2.29
CA CYS A 126 0.76 16.19 -2.25
C CYS A 126 0.24 17.06 -1.11
N HIS A 127 -0.87 17.76 -1.37
CA HIS A 127 -1.51 18.64 -0.39
C HIS A 127 -2.24 17.86 0.71
N HIS A 128 -2.87 16.73 0.36
CA HIS A 128 -3.54 15.85 1.31
C HIS A 128 -3.21 14.39 1.05
N MET A 129 -2.96 13.66 2.13
CA MET A 129 -2.76 12.22 2.09
C MET A 129 -3.62 11.55 3.16
N LEU A 130 -4.29 10.46 2.78
CA LEU A 130 -4.92 9.53 3.70
C LEU A 130 -4.42 8.13 3.40
N THR A 131 -3.79 7.50 4.39
CA THR A 131 -3.31 6.12 4.31
C THR A 131 -4.12 5.25 5.26
N VAL A 132 -4.71 4.19 4.74
CA VAL A 132 -5.48 3.18 5.48
C VAL A 132 -4.78 1.85 5.33
N LEU A 133 -4.28 1.32 6.46
CA LEU A 133 -3.62 0.03 6.52
C LEU A 133 -4.56 -0.96 7.23
N ASP A 134 -5.18 -1.84 6.46
CA ASP A 134 -6.04 -2.93 6.92
C ASP A 134 -5.21 -4.22 7.03
N CYS A 135 -4.32 -4.22 8.02
CA CYS A 135 -3.41 -5.31 8.29
C CYS A 135 -3.15 -5.44 9.80
N CYS A 136 -2.74 -6.63 10.23
CA CYS A 136 -2.21 -6.80 11.58
C CYS A 136 -1.00 -5.86 11.78
N PHE A 137 -0.91 -5.20 12.93
CA PHE A 137 0.17 -4.25 13.27
C PHE A 137 0.28 -3.02 12.35
N ALA A 138 -0.87 -2.47 11.91
CA ALA A 138 -1.00 -1.23 11.13
C ALA A 138 -0.59 0.09 11.85
N GLY A 139 -0.01 0.02 13.05
CA GLY A 139 0.40 1.18 13.83
C GLY A 139 1.53 0.85 14.81
N GLY A 140 2.67 1.49 14.60
CA GLY A 140 3.85 1.50 15.47
C GLY A 140 4.32 2.93 15.66
#